data_AF-V4ZVH5-F1
#
_entry.id   AF-V4ZVH5-F1
#
_cell.length_a   1.000
_cell.length_b   1.000
_cell.length_c   1.000
_cell.angle_alpha   90.00
_cell.angle_beta   90.00
_cell.angle_gamma   90.00
#
_symmetry.space_group_name_H-M   'P 1'
#
loop_
_entity.id
_entity.type
_entity.pdbx_description
1 polymer ?
#
loop_
_entity_poly.entity_id
_entity_poly.type
_entity_poly.pdbx_seq_one_letter_code
_entity_poly.pdbx_strand_id
1 'polypeptide(L)'
;DGLYEMDEEERAEAAELGTEFETATEVDPAGEAGIDVPEPEATADEDAAGADGAAAATDADEDDPEHDAAAGADLEDAVVDAMRALDDGSGADRETVVARVADGHGADPEAVEEAVQDALMSGRCYEPDETTLKPI
;
A
#
# COMPACT_ATOMS: atom_id res chain seq x y z
N ASP A 1 6.45 40.09 -7.20
CA ASP A 1 6.83 38.73 -7.59
C ASP A 1 7.81 38.07 -6.66
N GLY A 2 7.26 37.53 -5.57
CA GLY A 2 7.87 36.39 -4.90
C GLY A 2 7.52 35.12 -5.66
N LEU A 3 8.34 34.07 -5.52
CA LEU A 3 8.20 32.77 -6.22
C LEU A 3 6.83 32.06 -6.07
N TYR A 4 5.96 32.56 -5.18
CA TYR A 4 4.63 32.01 -4.89
C TYR A 4 3.50 33.01 -5.20
N GLU A 5 3.79 34.09 -5.92
CA GLU A 5 2.79 35.04 -6.40
C GLU A 5 2.36 34.60 -7.80
N MET A 6 1.05 34.35 -7.98
CA MET A 6 0.50 34.06 -9.31
C MET A 6 0.38 35.36 -10.09
N ASP A 7 1.00 35.39 -11.27
CA ASP A 7 0.86 36.45 -12.25
C ASP A 7 -0.61 36.60 -12.69
N GLU A 8 -0.95 37.76 -13.27
CA GLU A 8 -2.33 38.08 -13.67
C GLU A 8 -2.88 37.14 -14.76
N GLU A 9 -2.00 36.63 -15.63
CA GLU A 9 -2.33 35.62 -16.64
C GLU A 9 -2.71 34.27 -16.01
N GLU A 10 -1.93 33.80 -15.04
CA GLU A 10 -2.17 32.53 -14.34
C GLU A 10 -3.43 32.61 -13.45
N ARG A 11 -3.68 33.78 -12.84
CA ARG A 11 -4.93 34.05 -12.12
C ARG A 11 -6.15 34.03 -13.05
N ALA A 12 -6.02 34.52 -14.28
CA ALA A 12 -7.11 34.50 -15.25
C ALA A 12 -7.41 33.08 -15.76
N GLU A 13 -6.37 32.27 -15.98
CA GLU A 13 -6.51 30.86 -16.36
C GLU A 13 -7.18 30.03 -15.24
N ALA A 14 -6.78 30.23 -13.98
CA ALA A 14 -7.37 29.56 -12.83
C ALA A 14 -8.88 29.86 -12.67
N ALA A 15 -9.31 31.07 -13.04
CA ALA A 15 -10.73 31.43 -13.03
C ALA A 15 -11.56 30.63 -14.05
N GLU A 16 -11.00 30.29 -15.22
CA GLU A 16 -11.68 29.42 -16.19
C GLU A 16 -11.75 27.95 -15.73
N LEU A 17 -10.80 27.52 -14.89
CA LEU A 17 -10.77 26.16 -14.34
C LEU A 17 -11.79 25.95 -13.20
N GLY A 18 -12.52 26.98 -12.78
CA GLY A 18 -13.50 26.89 -11.70
C GLY A 18 -12.87 26.63 -10.34
N THR A 19 -11.62 27.05 -10.13
CA THR A 19 -10.95 26.96 -8.81
C THR A 19 -11.36 28.09 -7.87
N GLU A 20 -12.36 28.89 -8.24
CA GLU A 20 -12.91 29.92 -7.36
C GLU A 20 -13.63 29.27 -6.17
N PHE A 21 -13.43 29.86 -5.00
CA PHE A 21 -14.00 29.32 -3.77
C PHE A 21 -15.48 29.66 -3.69
N GLU A 22 -16.34 28.70 -4.03
CA GLU A 22 -17.78 28.84 -3.82
C GLU A 22 -18.08 28.96 -2.31
N THR A 23 -18.94 29.91 -1.95
CA THR A 23 -19.29 30.10 -0.55
C THR A 23 -20.22 28.98 -0.09
N ALA A 24 -20.13 28.57 1.18
CA ALA A 24 -20.86 27.43 1.75
C ALA A 24 -22.40 27.52 1.71
N THR A 25 -22.98 28.57 1.12
CA THR A 25 -24.42 28.70 0.88
C THR A 25 -24.85 28.27 -0.53
N GLU A 26 -23.92 28.06 -1.45
CA GLU A 26 -24.18 27.62 -2.84
C GLU A 26 -24.13 26.09 -3.00
N VAL A 27 -23.56 25.39 -2.02
CA VAL A 27 -23.62 23.93 -1.94
C VAL A 27 -24.92 23.51 -1.25
N ASP A 28 -25.65 22.60 -1.87
CA ASP A 28 -26.88 22.04 -1.36
C ASP A 28 -26.66 21.28 -0.02
N PRO A 29 -27.58 21.34 0.96
CA PRO A 29 -27.41 20.64 2.24
C PRO A 29 -27.18 19.14 2.07
N ALA A 30 -26.29 18.61 2.92
CA ALA A 30 -26.04 17.18 2.98
C ALA A 30 -27.38 16.42 3.18
N GLY A 31 -27.70 15.54 2.23
CA GLY A 31 -28.90 14.71 2.25
C GLY A 31 -29.92 14.98 1.14
N GLU A 32 -29.85 16.10 0.41
CA GLU A 32 -30.79 16.34 -0.70
C GLU A 32 -30.31 15.79 -2.06
N ALA A 33 -29.03 15.42 -2.18
CA ALA A 33 -28.43 14.88 -3.40
C ALA A 33 -28.96 13.50 -3.84
N GLY A 34 -30.00 12.95 -3.18
CA GLY A 34 -30.60 11.66 -3.52
C GLY A 34 -29.65 10.46 -3.40
N ILE A 35 -28.50 10.64 -2.74
CA ILE A 35 -27.54 9.59 -2.43
C ILE A 35 -28.08 8.82 -1.22
N ASP A 36 -28.20 7.50 -1.36
CA ASP A 36 -28.62 6.60 -0.30
C ASP A 36 -27.52 6.53 0.77
N VAL A 37 -27.63 7.39 1.79
CA VAL A 37 -26.72 7.38 2.94
C VAL A 37 -27.25 6.32 3.91
N PRO A 38 -26.47 5.26 4.20
CA PRO A 38 -26.91 4.24 5.14
C PRO A 38 -27.16 4.88 6.52
N GLU A 39 -28.36 4.66 7.06
CA GLU A 39 -28.69 5.13 8.40
C GLU A 39 -27.77 4.47 9.43
N PRO A 40 -27.23 5.21 10.40
CA PRO A 40 -26.42 4.61 11.46
C PRO A 40 -27.32 3.69 12.29
N GLU A 41 -27.01 2.40 12.29
CA GLU A 41 -27.75 1.39 13.02
C GLU A 41 -27.70 1.71 14.52
N ALA A 42 -28.85 2.04 15.11
CA ALA A 42 -28.97 2.25 16.54
C ALA A 42 -28.82 0.89 17.25
N THR A 43 -27.68 0.67 17.91
CA THR A 43 -27.41 -0.54 18.68
C THR A 43 -28.42 -0.70 19.81
N ALA A 44 -29.30 -1.70 19.69
CA ALA A 44 -30.12 -2.23 20.79
C ALA A 44 -30.16 -3.77 20.70
N ASP A 45 -29.92 -4.36 21.86
CA ASP A 45 -29.65 -5.75 22.24
C ASP A 45 -30.77 -6.79 21.96
N GLU A 46 -30.34 -8.07 21.92
CA GLU A 46 -31.08 -9.34 22.11
C GLU A 46 -31.72 -10.14 20.93
N ASP A 47 -31.01 -11.24 20.59
CA ASP A 47 -31.45 -12.66 20.45
C ASP A 47 -32.47 -13.12 19.37
N ALA A 48 -32.00 -13.89 18.36
CA ALA A 48 -32.31 -15.32 18.19
C ALA A 48 -31.96 -15.89 16.79
N ALA A 49 -30.98 -16.80 16.79
CA ALA A 49 -30.87 -18.07 16.06
C ALA A 49 -31.11 -18.18 14.53
N GLY A 50 -30.04 -18.57 13.84
CA GLY A 50 -30.06 -19.31 12.58
C GLY A 50 -28.73 -20.05 12.36
N ALA A 51 -28.57 -21.20 13.00
CA ALA A 51 -27.44 -22.12 12.79
C ALA A 51 -27.91 -23.36 12.02
N ASP A 52 -27.35 -23.58 10.83
CA ASP A 52 -27.23 -24.85 10.11
C ASP A 52 -26.18 -24.62 8.99
N GLY A 53 -25.10 -25.37 8.80
CA GLY A 53 -24.66 -26.62 9.38
C GLY A 53 -23.66 -27.27 8.42
N ALA A 54 -22.48 -27.58 8.96
CA ALA A 54 -21.54 -28.63 8.57
C ALA A 54 -20.69 -28.51 7.28
N ALA A 55 -19.39 -28.43 7.56
CA ALA A 55 -18.25 -28.73 6.70
C ALA A 55 -18.26 -30.14 6.09
N ALA A 56 -17.61 -30.25 4.93
CA ALA A 56 -16.92 -31.45 4.49
C ALA A 56 -15.57 -31.03 3.86
N ALA A 57 -14.50 -31.20 4.63
CA ALA A 57 -13.13 -31.37 4.11
C ALA A 57 -13.01 -32.82 3.58
N THR A 58 -12.09 -33.23 2.72
CA THR A 58 -10.73 -32.75 2.42
C THR A 58 -10.30 -33.34 1.07
N ASP A 59 -9.25 -32.73 0.50
CA ASP A 59 -8.11 -33.40 -0.16
C ASP A 59 -8.06 -33.33 -1.69
N ALA A 60 -7.53 -32.20 -2.16
CA ALA A 60 -6.74 -32.13 -3.37
C ALA A 60 -5.55 -31.21 -3.09
N ASP A 61 -4.46 -31.79 -2.55
CA ASP A 61 -3.06 -31.35 -2.73
C ASP A 61 -2.90 -29.83 -2.94
N GLU A 62 -3.25 -29.05 -1.92
CA GLU A 62 -2.94 -27.61 -1.88
C GLU A 62 -1.54 -27.48 -1.27
N ASP A 63 -0.61 -26.99 -2.08
CA ASP A 63 0.55 -26.24 -1.65
C ASP A 63 0.14 -25.30 -0.51
N ASP A 64 0.59 -25.63 0.71
CA ASP A 64 0.23 -24.95 1.95
C ASP A 64 0.64 -23.46 1.84
N PRO A 65 -0.32 -22.53 1.62
CA PRO A 65 0.01 -21.12 1.36
C PRO A 65 0.50 -20.42 2.64
N GLU A 66 0.29 -21.03 3.81
CA GLU A 66 0.79 -20.52 5.08
C GLU A 66 2.31 -20.74 5.22
N HIS A 67 2.84 -21.83 4.66
CA HIS A 67 4.28 -22.10 4.66
C HIS A 67 5.05 -21.14 3.73
N ASP A 68 4.49 -20.82 2.57
CA ASP A 68 5.10 -19.93 1.57
C ASP A 68 5.07 -18.47 2.05
N ALA A 69 3.96 -18.01 2.63
CA ALA A 69 3.85 -16.67 3.21
C ALA A 69 4.79 -16.45 4.42
N ALA A 70 4.98 -17.48 5.26
CA ALA A 70 5.92 -17.39 6.37
C ALA A 70 7.37 -17.29 5.89
N ALA A 71 7.75 -18.12 4.90
CA ALA A 71 9.08 -18.04 4.28
C ALA A 71 9.29 -16.70 3.54
N GLY A 72 8.26 -16.16 2.90
CA GLY A 72 8.27 -14.84 2.26
C GLY A 72 8.49 -13.70 3.26
N ALA A 73 7.85 -13.74 4.43
CA ALA A 73 8.07 -12.74 5.48
C ALA A 73 9.50 -12.79 6.08
N ASP A 74 10.06 -14.00 6.28
CA ASP A 74 11.46 -14.16 6.69
C ASP A 74 12.43 -13.61 5.63
N LEU A 75 12.12 -13.78 4.35
CA LEU A 75 12.88 -13.20 3.23
C LEU A 75 12.71 -11.68 3.16
N GLU A 76 11.51 -11.14 3.40
CA GLU A 76 11.25 -9.69 3.42
C GLU A 76 12.12 -9.00 4.48
N ASP A 77 12.15 -9.52 5.71
CA ASP A 77 12.97 -8.96 6.77
C ASP A 77 14.48 -9.11 6.47
N ALA A 78 14.91 -10.22 5.86
CA ALA A 78 16.29 -10.41 5.41
C ALA A 78 16.69 -9.42 4.30
N VAL A 79 15.78 -9.14 3.36
CA VAL A 79 15.93 -8.13 2.32
C VAL A 79 16.12 -6.75 2.93
N VAL A 80 15.26 -6.35 3.88
CA VAL A 80 15.35 -5.03 4.53
C VAL A 80 16.65 -4.90 5.34
N ASP A 81 17.10 -5.97 6.02
CA ASP A 81 18.40 -5.98 6.71
C ASP A 81 19.57 -5.82 5.73
N ALA A 82 19.54 -6.56 4.61
CA ALA A 82 20.55 -6.46 3.56
C ALA A 82 20.59 -5.06 2.93
N MET A 83 19.44 -4.44 2.67
CA MET A 83 19.35 -3.05 2.19
C MET A 83 20.01 -2.08 3.18
N ARG A 84 19.71 -2.19 4.49
CA ARG A 84 20.33 -1.34 5.52
C ARG A 84 21.83 -1.56 5.66
N ALA A 85 22.31 -2.79 5.44
CA ALA A 85 23.73 -3.12 5.50
C ALA A 85 24.50 -2.61 4.28
N LEU A 86 23.86 -2.53 3.12
CA LEU A 86 24.46 -2.08 1.85
C LEU A 86 24.28 -0.58 1.59
N ASP A 87 23.32 0.07 2.26
CA ASP A 87 23.04 1.50 2.09
C ASP A 87 24.19 2.38 2.62
N ASP A 88 24.93 3.00 1.68
CA ASP A 88 25.96 4.02 1.96
C ASP A 88 25.38 5.45 2.07
N GLY A 89 24.04 5.57 2.08
CA GLY A 89 23.29 6.83 2.19
C GLY A 89 22.50 7.20 0.92
N SER A 90 22.79 6.55 -0.21
CA SER A 90 22.07 6.70 -1.48
C SER A 90 21.00 5.64 -1.71
N GLY A 91 20.94 4.59 -0.88
CA GLY A 91 20.21 3.36 -1.14
C GLY A 91 21.12 2.22 -1.56
N ALA A 92 20.58 1.02 -1.49
CA ALA A 92 21.22 -0.21 -1.92
C ALA A 92 20.81 -0.57 -3.36
N ASP A 93 21.72 -1.15 -4.11
CA ASP A 93 21.46 -1.58 -5.49
C ASP A 93 20.61 -2.87 -5.49
N ARG A 94 19.51 -2.89 -6.25
CA ARG A 94 18.53 -3.98 -6.29
C ARG A 94 19.17 -5.33 -6.59
N GLU A 95 19.99 -5.41 -7.63
CA GLU A 95 20.64 -6.66 -8.02
C GLU A 95 21.60 -7.14 -6.92
N THR A 96 22.31 -6.20 -6.28
CA THR A 96 23.26 -6.51 -5.20
C THR A 96 22.56 -7.03 -3.95
N VAL A 97 21.41 -6.45 -3.59
CA VAL A 97 20.57 -6.91 -2.47
C VAL A 97 20.07 -8.32 -2.74
N VAL A 98 19.49 -8.55 -3.93
CA VAL A 98 18.93 -9.85 -4.33
C VAL A 98 20.01 -10.93 -4.28
N ALA A 99 21.17 -10.69 -4.91
CA ALA A 99 22.29 -11.62 -4.89
C ALA A 99 22.76 -11.93 -3.46
N ARG A 100 22.91 -10.91 -2.62
CA ARG A 100 23.38 -11.08 -1.25
C ARG A 100 22.43 -11.90 -0.38
N VAL A 101 21.13 -11.68 -0.52
CA VAL A 101 20.11 -12.42 0.25
C VAL A 101 20.00 -13.85 -0.27
N ALA A 102 19.98 -14.04 -1.60
CA ALA A 102 19.96 -15.36 -2.22
C ALA A 102 21.18 -16.21 -1.77
N ASP A 103 22.40 -15.65 -1.84
CA ASP A 103 23.61 -16.33 -1.36
C ASP A 103 23.61 -16.58 0.15
N GLY A 104 23.06 -15.64 0.94
CA GLY A 104 23.05 -15.72 2.40
C GLY A 104 22.05 -16.73 2.95
N HIS A 105 20.89 -16.86 2.31
CA HIS A 105 19.77 -17.68 2.76
C HIS A 105 19.59 -18.95 1.92
N GLY A 106 20.34 -19.10 0.83
CA GLY A 106 20.17 -20.20 -0.13
C GLY A 106 18.81 -20.16 -0.82
N ALA A 107 18.23 -18.96 -0.97
CA ALA A 107 16.92 -18.73 -1.56
C ALA A 107 17.01 -18.55 -3.08
N ASP A 108 15.90 -18.82 -3.77
CA ASP A 108 15.80 -18.55 -5.20
C ASP A 108 15.78 -17.02 -5.43
N PRO A 109 16.56 -16.48 -6.38
CA PRO A 109 16.58 -15.05 -6.65
C PRO A 109 15.19 -14.51 -7.03
N GLU A 110 14.33 -15.28 -7.73
CA GLU A 110 12.97 -14.83 -8.05
C GLU A 110 12.12 -14.69 -6.78
N ALA A 111 12.25 -15.61 -5.82
CA ALA A 111 11.56 -15.51 -4.53
C ALA A 111 12.05 -14.32 -3.70
N VAL A 112 13.35 -13.98 -3.79
CA VAL A 112 13.90 -12.78 -3.16
C VAL A 112 13.39 -11.52 -3.84
N GLU A 113 13.25 -11.52 -5.17
CA GLU A 113 12.63 -10.40 -5.88
C GLU A 113 11.16 -10.21 -5.50
N GLU A 114 10.41 -11.29 -5.30
CA GLU A 114 9.04 -11.22 -4.80
C GLU A 114 9.00 -10.58 -3.39
N ALA A 115 9.88 -11.03 -2.48
CA ALA A 115 10.01 -10.44 -1.15
C ALA A 115 10.42 -8.95 -1.18
N VAL A 116 11.20 -8.51 -2.18
CA VAL A 116 11.48 -7.08 -2.40
C VAL A 116 10.21 -6.33 -2.79
N GLN A 117 9.38 -6.91 -3.67
CA GLN A 117 8.10 -6.31 -4.07
C GLN A 117 7.11 -6.24 -2.89
N ASP A 118 7.08 -7.26 -2.04
CA ASP A 118 6.29 -7.24 -0.81
C ASP A 118 6.78 -6.16 0.16
N ALA A 119 8.11 -6.02 0.36
CA ALA A 119 8.66 -4.95 1.19
C ALA A 119 8.25 -3.54 0.70
N LEU A 120 8.17 -3.35 -0.62
CA LEU A 120 7.72 -2.09 -1.24
C LEU A 120 6.22 -1.86 -1.00
N MET A 121 5.40 -2.89 -1.19
CA MET A 121 3.96 -2.80 -0.92
C MET A 121 3.65 -2.59 0.57
N SER A 122 4.44 -3.21 1.44
CA SER A 122 4.38 -3.06 2.90
C SER A 122 4.92 -1.71 3.39
N GLY A 123 5.52 -0.89 2.51
CA GLY A 123 6.08 0.41 2.86
C GLY A 123 7.30 0.31 3.77
N ARG A 124 8.05 -0.79 3.72
CA ARG A 124 9.30 -1.01 4.45
C ARG A 124 10.51 -0.48 3.69
N CYS A 125 10.37 -0.29 2.38
CA CYS A 125 11.35 0.36 1.52
C CYS A 125 10.68 1.24 0.46
N TYR A 126 11.46 2.10 -0.20
CA TYR A 126 11.05 2.92 -1.33
C TYR A 126 12.12 2.91 -2.43
N GLU A 127 11.68 3.01 -3.69
CA GLU A 127 12.57 3.10 -4.86
C GLU A 127 12.63 4.55 -5.37
N PRO A 128 13.67 5.34 -5.00
CA PRO A 128 13.88 6.65 -5.62
C PRO A 128 14.16 6.55 -7.12
N ASP A 129 14.80 5.47 -7.54
CA ASP A 129 15.24 5.19 -8.91
C ASP A 129 15.00 3.71 -9.23
N GLU A 130 15.01 3.35 -10.52
CA GLU A 130 14.65 2.02 -11.04
C GLU A 130 15.56 0.87 -10.55
N THR A 131 16.73 1.21 -10.01
CA THR A 131 17.76 0.26 -9.58
C THR A 131 18.08 0.35 -8.08
N THR A 132 17.52 1.34 -7.39
CA THR A 132 17.98 1.73 -6.05
C THR A 132 16.85 1.54 -5.06
N LEU A 133 17.11 0.78 -3.99
CA LEU A 133 16.18 0.51 -2.90
C LEU A 133 16.64 1.23 -1.64
N LYS A 134 15.77 2.05 -1.04
CA LYS A 134 16.03 2.69 0.25
C LYS A 134 15.14 2.15 1.35
N PRO A 135 15.72 1.66 2.46
CA PRO A 135 14.93 1.21 3.61
C PRO A 135 14.33 2.41 4.37
N ILE A 136 13.18 2.19 5.01
CA ILE A 136 12.49 3.15 5.89
C ILE A 136 12.80 2.88 7.36
#